data_AF-A0A0R3RDF9-F1
#
_entry.id   AF-A0A0R3RDF9-F1
#
_cell.length_a   1.000
_cell.length_b   1.000
_cell.length_c   1.000
_cell.angle_alpha   90.00
_cell.angle_beta   90.00
_cell.angle_gamma   90.00
#
_symmetry.space_group_name_H-M   'P 1'
#
loop_
_entity.id
_entity.type
_entity.pdbx_description
1 polymer ?
#
loop_
_entity_poly.entity_id
_entity_poly.type
_entity_poly.pdbx_seq_one_letter_code
_entity_poly.pdbx_strand_id
1 'polypeptide(L)'
;LCDYILGVKFHITGDMISCSEPALIIMNHRTRLDWLFFWNALYKMNPWLLTTEKISLKKPLKSIPGAGWAMQCAAYLFLERNYKNDAHTIDDMITYYKDLGRHYQFDI
;
A
#
# COMPACT_ATOMS: atom_id res chain seq x y z
N LEU A 1 -1.31 -13.70 -8.74
CA LEU A 1 -0.11 -13.71 -9.61
C LEU A 1 0.88 -14.78 -9.17
N CYS A 2 1.30 -14.77 -7.90
CA CYS A 2 2.26 -15.74 -7.37
C CYS A 2 1.75 -17.19 -7.37
N ASP A 3 0.45 -17.39 -7.13
CA ASP A 3 -0.20 -18.72 -7.22
C ASP A 3 -0.06 -19.31 -8.64
N TYR A 4 -0.38 -18.50 -9.65
CA TYR A 4 -0.38 -18.92 -11.05
C TYR A 4 1.02 -19.05 -11.68
N ILE A 5 1.96 -18.18 -11.31
CA ILE A 5 3.29 -18.14 -11.95
C ILE A 5 4.33 -18.95 -11.16
N LEU A 6 4.26 -18.92 -9.83
CA LEU A 6 5.28 -19.51 -8.97
C LEU A 6 4.80 -20.78 -8.25
N GLY A 7 3.53 -21.19 -8.43
CA GLY A 7 2.94 -22.34 -7.75
C GLY A 7 2.80 -22.17 -6.23
N VAL A 8 2.79 -20.92 -5.75
CA VAL A 8 2.74 -20.62 -4.31
C VAL A 8 1.31 -20.59 -3.81
N LYS A 9 0.97 -21.45 -2.86
CA LYS A 9 -0.35 -21.47 -2.21
C LYS A 9 -0.45 -20.40 -1.12
N PHE A 10 -1.43 -19.50 -1.25
CA PHE A 10 -1.78 -18.51 -0.22
C PHE A 10 -2.98 -18.97 0.59
N HIS A 11 -2.85 -18.91 1.91
CA HIS A 11 -3.94 -19.10 2.85
C HIS A 11 -4.22 -17.78 3.57
N ILE A 12 -5.49 -17.38 3.63
CA ILE A 12 -5.96 -16.13 4.21
C ILE A 12 -7.07 -16.48 5.18
N THR A 13 -7.01 -15.94 6.39
CA THR A 13 -7.95 -16.21 7.47
C THR A 13 -8.34 -14.92 8.18
N GLY A 14 -9.51 -14.91 8.81
CA GLY A 14 -10.05 -13.75 9.50
C GLY A 14 -11.01 -12.95 8.62
N ASP A 15 -11.29 -11.72 9.07
CA ASP A 15 -12.25 -10.85 8.41
C ASP A 15 -11.69 -10.26 7.11
N MET A 16 -12.61 -9.99 6.18
CA MET A 16 -12.28 -9.41 4.88
C MET A 16 -12.17 -7.89 5.02
N ILE A 17 -11.28 -7.28 4.24
CA ILE A 17 -11.13 -5.83 4.22
C ILE A 17 -12.29 -5.21 3.42
N SER A 18 -13.03 -4.32 4.08
CA SER A 18 -14.16 -3.59 3.50
C SER A 18 -13.67 -2.49 2.54
N CYS A 19 -14.28 -2.39 1.37
CA CYS A 19 -13.95 -1.35 0.38
C CYS A 19 -14.76 -0.06 0.58
N SER A 20 -15.80 -0.12 1.42
CA SER A 20 -16.66 1.03 1.75
C SER A 20 -16.13 1.84 2.93
N GLU A 21 -14.97 1.48 3.46
CA GLU A 21 -14.42 2.02 4.70
C GLU A 21 -12.92 2.26 4.56
N PRO A 22 -12.38 3.35 5.11
CA PRO A 22 -10.93 3.51 5.18
C PRO A 22 -10.35 2.48 6.16
N ALA A 23 -9.17 1.97 5.86
CA ALA A 23 -8.49 1.01 6.74
C ALA A 23 -7.02 1.38 6.94
N LEU A 24 -6.52 1.10 8.14
CA LEU A 24 -5.09 1.13 8.44
C LEU A 24 -4.60 -0.32 8.55
N ILE A 25 -3.67 -0.67 7.69
CA ILE A 25 -3.05 -1.98 7.62
C ILE A 25 -1.68 -1.87 8.28
N ILE A 26 -1.46 -2.72 9.27
CA ILE A 26 -0.19 -2.82 9.98
C ILE A 26 0.30 -4.24 9.77
N MET A 27 1.40 -4.39 9.03
CA MET A 27 1.98 -5.69 8.73
C MET A 27 3.34 -5.87 9.35
N ASN A 28 3.67 -7.12 9.67
CA ASN A 28 5.03 -7.47 10.07
C ASN A 28 5.94 -7.52 8.82
N HIS A 29 6.81 -6.51 8.68
CA HIS A 29 7.70 -6.35 7.54
C HIS A 29 8.92 -7.29 7.59
N ARG A 30 8.75 -8.56 7.24
CA ARG A 30 9.82 -9.58 7.29
C ARG A 30 10.76 -9.58 6.09
N THR A 31 10.31 -9.08 4.92
CA THR A 31 11.10 -9.11 3.68
C THR A 31 10.94 -7.80 2.91
N ARG A 32 11.75 -7.56 1.88
CA ARG A 32 11.59 -6.34 1.04
C ARG A 32 10.42 -6.44 0.03
N LEU A 33 9.80 -7.61 -0.08
CA LEU A 33 8.77 -7.96 -1.08
C LEU A 33 7.48 -8.44 -0.41
N ASP A 34 7.31 -8.19 0.88
CA ASP A 34 6.11 -8.53 1.65
C ASP A 34 4.85 -7.88 1.09
N TRP A 35 4.91 -6.61 0.71
CA TRP A 35 3.82 -5.91 0.03
C TRP A 35 3.38 -6.60 -1.28
N LEU A 36 4.31 -7.23 -2.02
CA LEU A 36 3.97 -8.00 -3.23
C LEU A 36 3.17 -9.28 -2.89
N PHE A 37 3.52 -9.93 -1.78
CA PHE A 37 2.73 -11.06 -1.28
C PHE A 37 1.36 -10.58 -0.78
N PHE A 38 1.30 -9.42 -0.13
CA PHE A 38 0.06 -8.82 0.35
C PHE A 38 -0.92 -8.47 -0.77
N TRP A 39 -0.44 -7.99 -1.92
CA TRP A 39 -1.30 -7.80 -3.10
C TRP A 39 -2.02 -9.08 -3.55
N ASN A 40 -1.42 -10.26 -3.39
CA ASN A 40 -2.12 -11.51 -3.69
C ASN A 40 -3.26 -11.76 -2.69
N ALA A 41 -3.09 -11.35 -1.43
CA ALA A 41 -4.15 -11.42 -0.43
C ALA A 41 -5.29 -10.45 -0.76
N LEU A 42 -4.97 -9.18 -1.04
CA LEU A 42 -5.94 -8.18 -1.47
C LEU A 42 -6.71 -8.64 -2.71
N TYR A 43 -6.02 -9.16 -3.72
CA TYR A 43 -6.67 -9.67 -4.93
C TYR A 43 -7.66 -10.81 -4.65
N LYS A 44 -7.30 -11.74 -3.77
CA LYS A 44 -8.19 -12.85 -3.37
C LYS A 44 -9.38 -12.35 -2.55
N MET A 45 -9.22 -11.26 -1.80
CA MET A 45 -10.30 -10.66 -1.02
C MET A 45 -11.26 -9.86 -1.88
N ASN A 46 -10.74 -8.86 -2.59
CA ASN A 46 -11.44 -8.05 -3.57
C ASN A 46 -10.42 -7.36 -4.49
N PRO A 47 -10.42 -7.63 -5.81
CA PRO A 47 -9.48 -7.02 -6.75
C PRO A 47 -9.45 -5.49 -6.74
N TRP A 48 -10.55 -4.83 -6.37
CA TRP A 48 -10.62 -3.37 -6.28
C TRP A 48 -9.71 -2.79 -5.20
N LEU A 49 -9.41 -3.56 -4.14
CA LEU A 49 -8.49 -3.13 -3.08
C LEU A 49 -7.09 -2.83 -3.61
N LEU A 50 -6.65 -3.45 -4.71
CA LEU A 50 -5.37 -3.13 -5.35
C LEU A 50 -5.31 -1.71 -5.92
N THR A 51 -6.46 -1.09 -6.20
CA THR A 51 -6.54 0.26 -6.78
C THR A 51 -6.61 1.35 -5.71
N THR A 52 -7.13 0.99 -4.54
CA THR A 52 -7.34 1.88 -3.38
C THR A 52 -6.31 1.66 -2.27
N GLU A 53 -5.43 0.68 -2.40
CA GLU A 53 -4.33 0.51 -1.48
C GLU A 53 -3.26 1.59 -1.68
N LYS A 54 -2.65 2.01 -0.57
CA LYS A 54 -1.60 3.02 -0.48
C LYS A 54 -0.52 2.49 0.46
N ILE A 55 0.71 2.41 -0.04
CA ILE A 55 1.85 1.88 0.70
C ILE A 55 2.76 3.02 1.17
N SER A 56 3.24 2.92 2.40
CA SER A 56 4.37 3.71 2.90
C SER A 56 5.71 3.17 2.36
N LEU A 57 6.44 4.00 1.63
CA LEU A 57 7.70 3.67 0.98
C LEU A 57 8.85 4.57 1.44
N LYS A 58 10.08 4.06 1.31
CA LYS A 58 11.26 4.90 1.56
C LYS A 58 11.40 5.96 0.47
N LYS A 59 11.66 7.21 0.84
CA LYS A 59 11.84 8.34 -0.09
C LYS A 59 12.83 8.08 -1.24
N PRO A 60 13.98 7.39 -1.05
CA PRO A 60 14.88 7.08 -2.16
C PRO A 60 14.26 6.22 -3.29
N LEU A 61 13.21 5.43 -2.99
CA LEU A 61 12.52 4.63 -4.01
C LEU A 61 11.82 5.50 -5.07
N LYS A 62 11.50 6.76 -4.73
CA LYS A 62 10.93 7.76 -5.64
C LYS A 62 11.80 7.98 -6.87
N SER A 63 13.12 7.84 -6.73
CA SER A 63 14.10 8.10 -7.79
C SER A 63 14.36 6.90 -8.71
N ILE A 64 13.76 5.73 -8.43
CA ILE A 64 13.94 4.55 -9.27
C ILE A 64 13.17 4.73 -10.59
N PRO A 65 13.83 4.63 -11.77
CA PRO A 65 13.15 4.78 -13.05
C PRO A 65 12.09 3.69 -13.25
N GLY A 66 10.94 4.07 -13.82
CA GLY A 66 9.81 3.17 -14.00
C GLY A 66 9.03 2.94 -12.70
N ALA A 67 9.56 2.13 -11.79
CA ALA A 67 8.86 1.73 -10.56
C ALA A 67 8.58 2.94 -9.64
N GLY A 68 9.57 3.79 -9.39
CA GLY A 68 9.40 4.99 -8.57
C GLY A 68 8.42 5.98 -9.18
N TRP A 69 8.38 6.10 -10.50
CA TRP A 69 7.41 6.94 -11.21
C TRP A 69 5.99 6.38 -11.11
N ALA A 70 5.82 5.07 -11.33
CA ALA A 70 4.53 4.42 -11.20
C ALA A 70 3.96 4.56 -9.78
N MET A 71 4.79 4.38 -8.74
CA MET A 71 4.40 4.55 -7.34
C MET A 71 4.04 6.01 -7.00
N GLN A 72 4.69 6.99 -7.63
CA GLN A 72 4.28 8.40 -7.51
C GLN A 72 2.93 8.66 -8.18
N CYS A 73 2.69 8.13 -9.38
CA CYS A 73 1.40 8.22 -10.05
C CYS A 73 0.27 7.53 -9.26
N ALA A 74 0.60 6.47 -8.51
CA ALA A 74 -0.31 5.79 -7.60
C ALA A 74 -0.55 6.55 -6.28
N ALA A 75 0.08 7.72 -6.10
CA ALA A 75 0.02 8.55 -4.90
C ALA A 75 0.42 7.78 -3.63
N TYR A 76 1.46 6.96 -3.68
CA TYR A 76 2.03 6.32 -2.49
C TYR A 76 2.76 7.32 -1.58
N LEU A 77 2.83 7.01 -0.28
CA LEU A 77 3.46 7.88 0.71
C LEU A 77 4.97 7.60 0.75
N PHE A 78 5.80 8.60 0.45
CA PHE A 78 7.25 8.46 0.49
C PHE A 78 7.85 9.16 1.72
N LEU A 79 8.46 8.39 2.62
CA LEU A 79 8.97 8.85 3.92
C LEU A 79 10.49 8.78 4.05
N GLU A 80 11.05 9.74 4.79
CA GLU A 80 12.47 9.81 5.16
C GLU A 80 12.84 8.95 6.37
N ARG A 81 11.84 8.40 7.07
CA ARG A 81 11.98 7.72 8.38
C ARG A 81 12.44 8.67 9.47
N ASN A 82 12.04 9.92 9.35
CA ASN A 82 12.25 10.95 10.35
C ASN A 82 10.95 11.72 10.52
N TYR A 83 10.26 11.47 11.63
CA TYR A 83 8.95 12.07 11.90
C TYR A 83 8.96 13.60 11.79
N LYS A 84 10.03 14.28 12.22
CA LYS A 84 10.10 15.75 12.14
C LYS A 84 10.04 16.26 10.70
N ASN A 85 10.63 15.52 9.76
CA ASN A 85 10.61 15.85 8.34
C ASN A 85 9.32 15.34 7.67
N ASP A 86 8.84 14.18 8.12
CA ASP A 86 7.75 13.45 7.49
C ASP A 86 6.36 13.94 7.93
N ALA A 87 6.22 14.59 9.09
CA ALA A 87 4.92 14.97 9.67
C ALA A 87 4.05 15.80 8.71
N HIS A 88 4.63 16.82 8.07
CA HIS A 88 3.92 17.63 7.08
C HIS A 88 3.53 16.81 5.84
N THR A 89 4.42 15.94 5.36
CA THR A 89 4.14 15.09 4.19
C THR A 89 3.00 14.11 4.49
N ILE A 90 2.97 13.55 5.70
CA ILE A 90 1.89 12.66 6.14
C ILE A 90 0.56 13.43 6.19
N ASP A 91 0.54 14.62 6.78
CA ASP A 91 -0.66 15.45 6.91
C ASP A 91 -1.23 15.86 5.55
N ASP A 92 -0.35 16.32 4.63
CA ASP A 92 -0.72 16.69 3.27
C ASP A 92 -1.33 15.50 2.51
N MET A 93 -0.71 14.32 2.62
CA MET A 93 -1.19 13.11 1.92
C MET A 93 -2.51 12.59 2.50
N ILE A 94 -2.68 12.62 3.83
CA ILE A 94 -3.96 12.25 4.47
C ILE A 94 -5.06 13.21 4.02
N THR A 95 -4.78 14.52 3.99
CA THR A 95 -5.72 15.54 3.52
C THR A 95 -6.08 15.30 2.06
N TYR A 96 -5.08 15.06 1.20
CA TYR A 96 -5.30 14.70 -0.20
C TYR A 96 -6.20 13.46 -0.37
N TYR A 97 -5.95 12.38 0.38
CA TYR A 97 -6.78 11.18 0.30
C TYR A 97 -8.22 11.43 0.74
N LYS A 98 -8.42 12.20 1.81
CA LYS A 98 -9.74 12.58 2.30
C LYS A 98 -10.51 13.39 1.24
N ASP A 99 -9.86 14.36 0.61
CA ASP A 99 -10.49 15.27 -0.35
C ASP A 99 -10.91 14.58 -1.65
N LEU A 100 -10.29 13.45 -1.99
CA LEU A 100 -10.71 12.61 -3.13
C LEU A 100 -12.06 11.89 -2.91
N GLY A 101 -12.60 11.89 -1.69
CA GLY A 101 -13.88 11.27 -1.37
C GLY A 101 -13.90 9.75 -1.58
N ARG A 102 -12.73 9.09 -1.53
CA ARG A 102 -12.57 7.65 -1.69
C ARG A 102 -12.07 7.01 -0.39
N HIS A 103 -12.44 5.76 -0.18
CA HIS A 103 -11.94 4.96 0.93
C HIS A 103 -10.64 4.27 0.54
N TYR A 104 -9.55 4.63 1.21
CA TYR A 104 -8.21 4.07 0.98
C TYR A 104 -7.82 3.12 2.10
N GLN A 105 -7.05 2.10 1.73
CA GLN A 105 -6.43 1.18 2.67
C GLN A 105 -4.94 1.52 2.75
N PHE A 106 -4.48 1.96 3.92
CA PHE A 106 -3.15 2.50 4.10
C PHE A 106 -2.24 1.51 4.83
N ASP A 107 -1.16 1.08 4.19
CA ASP A 107 -0.17 0.11 4.72
C ASP A 107 1.09 0.81 5.24
N ILE A 108 1.48 0.53 6.49
CA ILE A 108 2.58 1.19 7.23
C ILE A 108 3.67 0.22 7.66
#